data_AF-A0A5P2BFR8-F1
#
_entry.id   AF-A0A5P2BFR8-F1
#
_cell.length_a   1.000
_cell.length_b   1.000
_cell.length_c   1.000
_cell.angle_alpha   90.00
_cell.angle_beta   90.00
_cell.angle_gamma   90.00
#
_symmetry.space_group_name_H-M   'P 1'
#
loop_
_entity.id
_entity.type
_entity.pdbx_description
1 polymer ?
#
loop_
_entity_poly.entity_id
_entity_poly.type
_entity_poly.pdbx_seq_one_letter_code
_entity_poly.pdbx_strand_id
1 'polypeptide(L)'
;MGTPDTNQIDREIRTTQRKLEAAAKREMWALNGPERRALVSAMGSVTAKVVRHKSTTRPEEKAAATWESAQTRLQAEINALQVERDEAVRRAATDKAAKKAAKSSGWW
;
A
#
# COMPACT_ATOMS: atom_id res chain seq x y z
N MET A 1 -20.51 -3.92 24.23
CA MET A 1 -19.94 -2.88 23.34
C MET A 1 -19.30 -3.62 22.19
N GLY A 2 -19.67 -3.32 20.93
CA GLY A 2 -18.91 -3.83 19.78
C GLY A 2 -17.80 -2.83 19.50
N THR A 3 -16.55 -3.24 19.69
CA THR A 3 -15.42 -2.51 19.10
C THR A 3 -15.61 -2.44 17.59
N PRO A 4 -15.27 -1.33 16.92
CA PRO A 4 -15.29 -1.30 15.46
C PRO A 4 -14.42 -2.44 14.94
N ASP A 5 -14.95 -3.23 14.00
CA ASP A 5 -14.20 -4.35 13.44
C ASP A 5 -13.18 -3.85 12.42
N THR A 6 -12.13 -3.18 12.93
CA THR A 6 -11.01 -2.68 12.12
C THR A 6 -9.95 -3.74 11.90
N ASN A 7 -10.09 -4.94 12.48
CA ASN A 7 -9.08 -5.99 12.47
C ASN A 7 -8.67 -6.38 11.05
N GLN A 8 -9.64 -6.42 10.14
CA GLN A 8 -9.38 -6.70 8.73
C GLN A 8 -8.55 -5.57 8.09
N ILE A 9 -8.98 -4.31 8.25
CA ILE A 9 -8.30 -3.15 7.68
C ILE A 9 -6.88 -3.02 8.25
N ASP A 10 -6.71 -3.23 9.55
CA ASP A 10 -5.40 -3.19 10.23
C ASP A 10 -4.48 -4.32 9.73
N ARG A 11 -5.02 -5.51 9.44
CA ARG A 11 -4.27 -6.62 8.84
C ARG A 11 -3.83 -6.28 7.41
N GLU A 12 -4.70 -5.65 6.63
CA GLU A 12 -4.39 -5.20 5.26
C GLU A 12 -3.32 -4.11 5.27
N ILE A 13 -3.45 -3.08 6.11
CA ILE A 13 -2.43 -2.03 6.32
C ILE A 13 -1.08 -2.67 6.63
N ARG A 14 -1.02 -3.59 7.60
CA ARG A 14 0.23 -4.27 7.97
C ARG A 14 0.83 -5.06 6.82
N THR A 15 -0.02 -5.72 6.01
CA THR A 15 0.43 -6.51 4.85
C THR A 15 0.98 -5.59 3.76
N THR A 16 0.33 -4.47 3.50
CA THR A 16 0.78 -3.48 2.50
C THR A 16 2.03 -2.74 2.96
N GLN A 17 2.19 -2.45 4.25
CA GLN A 17 3.44 -1.94 4.82
C GLN A 17 4.62 -2.89 4.60
N ARG A 18 4.42 -4.20 4.81
CA ARG A 18 5.47 -5.21 4.50
C ARG A 18 5.84 -5.22 3.03
N LYS A 19 4.86 -5.05 2.13
CA LYS A 19 5.12 -4.90 0.70
C LYS A 19 5.92 -3.64 0.41
N LEU A 20 5.63 -2.53 1.08
CA LEU A 20 6.36 -1.27 0.92
C LEU A 20 7.82 -1.42 1.35
N GLU A 21 8.08 -2.04 2.50
CA GLU A 21 9.44 -2.36 2.96
C GLU A 21 10.17 -3.27 1.97
N ALA A 22 9.49 -4.28 1.44
CA ALA A 22 10.04 -5.16 0.41
C ALA A 22 10.34 -4.42 -0.90
N ALA A 23 9.47 -3.50 -1.34
CA ALA A 23 9.72 -2.66 -2.51
C ALA A 23 10.93 -1.73 -2.28
N ALA A 24 11.12 -1.21 -1.07
CA ALA A 24 12.30 -0.43 -0.71
C ALA A 24 13.59 -1.28 -0.75
N LYS A 25 13.51 -2.55 -0.35
CA LYS A 25 14.60 -3.54 -0.45
C LYS A 25 14.79 -4.13 -1.84
N ARG A 26 14.00 -3.68 -2.84
CA ARG A 26 14.01 -4.19 -4.23
C ARG A 26 13.64 -5.68 -4.33
N GLU A 27 12.74 -6.14 -3.47
CA GLU A 27 12.22 -7.51 -3.49
C GLU A 27 11.05 -7.64 -4.47
N MET A 28 11.15 -8.57 -5.42
CA MET A 28 10.21 -8.74 -6.54
C MET A 28 8.77 -9.08 -6.14
N TRP A 29 8.55 -9.66 -4.95
CA TRP A 29 7.23 -10.10 -4.53
C TRP A 29 6.30 -8.92 -4.19
N ALA A 30 6.84 -7.74 -3.90
CA ALA A 30 6.09 -6.51 -3.66
C ALA A 30 5.46 -5.91 -4.93
N LEU A 31 5.99 -6.27 -6.10
CA LEU A 31 5.54 -5.77 -7.39
C LEU A 31 4.25 -6.45 -7.85
N ASN A 32 3.39 -5.69 -8.52
CA ASN A 32 2.21 -6.21 -9.23
C ASN A 32 2.60 -6.80 -10.60
N GLY A 33 1.62 -7.35 -11.32
CA GLY A 33 1.85 -7.98 -12.64
C GLY A 33 2.49 -7.03 -13.67
N PRO A 34 1.91 -5.86 -13.92
CA PRO A 34 2.49 -4.85 -14.83
C PRO A 34 3.91 -4.41 -14.44
N GLU A 35 4.14 -4.12 -13.15
CA GLU A 35 5.44 -3.70 -12.61
C GLU A 35 6.50 -4.80 -12.80
N ARG A 36 6.16 -6.07 -12.54
CA ARG A 36 7.08 -7.20 -12.78
C ARG A 36 7.45 -7.32 -14.26
N ARG A 37 6.48 -7.17 -15.17
CA ARG A 37 6.75 -7.22 -16.61
C ARG A 37 7.67 -6.07 -17.03
N ALA A 38 7.42 -4.87 -16.53
CA ALA A 38 8.27 -3.70 -16.78
C ALA A 38 9.71 -3.96 -16.32
N LEU A 39 9.90 -4.44 -15.08
CA LEU A 39 11.22 -4.73 -14.53
C LEU A 39 11.93 -5.85 -15.30
N VAL A 40 11.25 -6.95 -15.63
CA VAL A 40 11.81 -8.05 -16.42
C VAL A 40 12.23 -7.57 -17.81
N SER A 41 11.41 -6.75 -18.47
CA SER A 41 11.75 -6.20 -19.79
C SER A 41 12.96 -5.25 -19.72
N ALA A 42 13.09 -4.49 -18.64
CA ALA A 42 14.23 -3.61 -18.40
C ALA A 42 15.51 -4.43 -18.18
N MET A 43 15.46 -5.46 -17.34
CA MET A 43 16.59 -6.37 -17.11
C MET A 43 17.04 -7.08 -18.41
N GLY A 44 16.10 -7.61 -19.20
CA GLY A 44 16.42 -8.22 -20.50
C GLY A 44 17.07 -7.23 -21.46
N SER A 45 16.63 -5.97 -21.44
CA SER A 45 17.24 -4.89 -22.23
C SER A 45 18.65 -4.53 -21.74
N VAL A 46 18.92 -4.55 -20.43
CA VAL A 46 20.28 -4.38 -19.88
C VAL A 46 21.19 -5.47 -20.44
N THR A 47 20.82 -6.74 -20.28
CA THR A 47 21.64 -7.88 -20.75
C THR A 47 21.94 -7.79 -22.24
N ALA A 48 20.91 -7.51 -23.06
CA ALA A 48 21.07 -7.37 -24.52
C ALA A 48 22.02 -6.21 -24.89
N LYS A 49 22.02 -5.13 -24.12
CA LYS A 49 22.93 -3.99 -24.36
C LYS A 49 24.34 -4.25 -23.89
N VAL A 50 24.53 -4.90 -22.73
CA VAL A 50 25.86 -5.31 -22.24
C VAL A 50 26.55 -6.21 -23.25
N VAL A 51 25.86 -7.23 -23.76
CA VAL A 51 26.39 -8.14 -24.80
C VAL A 51 26.76 -7.40 -26.08
N ARG A 52 26.06 -6.31 -26.40
CA ARG A 52 26.33 -5.47 -27.57
C ARG A 52 27.30 -4.32 -27.29
N HIS A 53 27.92 -4.25 -26.10
CA HIS A 53 28.77 -3.15 -25.65
C HIS A 53 28.10 -1.77 -25.79
N LYS A 54 26.79 -1.68 -25.53
CA LYS A 54 25.99 -0.45 -25.58
C LYS A 54 25.64 0.02 -24.16
N SER A 55 25.45 1.33 -24.00
CA SER A 55 25.04 1.95 -22.73
C SER A 55 23.70 1.41 -22.20
N THR A 56 23.70 0.99 -20.94
CA THR A 56 22.56 0.42 -20.17
C THR A 56 21.74 1.46 -19.40
N THR A 57 22.11 2.74 -19.47
CA THR A 57 21.53 3.84 -18.68
C THR A 57 20.00 3.90 -18.77
N ARG A 58 19.43 3.91 -19.99
CA ARG A 58 17.96 3.94 -20.17
C ARG A 58 17.23 2.74 -19.55
N PRO A 59 17.63 1.48 -19.80
CA PRO A 59 17.06 0.33 -19.10
C PRO A 59 17.17 0.38 -17.57
N GLU A 60 18.29 0.87 -17.04
CA GLU A 60 18.49 1.02 -15.59
C GLU A 60 17.57 2.09 -15.00
N GLU A 61 17.42 3.23 -15.66
CA GLU A 61 16.45 4.28 -15.30
C GLU A 61 15.02 3.73 -15.30
N LYS A 62 14.65 2.92 -16.30
CA LYS A 62 13.33 2.28 -16.34
C LYS A 62 13.13 1.29 -15.18
N ALA A 63 14.17 0.54 -14.82
CA ALA A 63 14.11 -0.36 -13.68
C ALA A 63 13.94 0.43 -12.37
N ALA A 64 14.69 1.52 -12.19
CA ALA A 64 14.56 2.41 -11.04
C ALA A 64 13.17 3.05 -10.94
N ALA A 65 12.66 3.59 -12.04
CA ALA A 65 11.32 4.18 -12.12
C ALA A 65 10.20 3.16 -11.81
N THR A 66 10.41 1.89 -12.15
CA THR A 66 9.45 0.83 -11.81
C THR A 66 9.37 0.61 -10.29
N TRP A 67 10.51 0.64 -9.60
CA TRP A 67 10.56 0.54 -8.14
C TRP A 67 9.92 1.74 -7.46
N GLU A 68 10.20 2.95 -7.94
CA GLU A 68 9.60 4.17 -7.43
C GLU A 68 8.07 4.18 -7.64
N SER A 69 7.61 3.78 -8.83
CA SER A 69 6.18 3.63 -9.12
C SER A 69 5.49 2.65 -8.18
N ALA A 70 6.14 1.51 -7.88
CA ALA A 70 5.60 0.53 -6.95
C ALA A 70 5.51 1.07 -5.50
N GLN A 71 6.53 1.81 -5.05
CA GLN A 71 6.52 2.45 -3.73
C GLN A 71 5.39 3.48 -3.61
N THR A 72 5.23 4.34 -4.62
CA THR A 72 4.16 5.35 -4.66
C THR A 72 2.78 4.70 -4.65
N ARG A 73 2.57 3.62 -5.42
CA ARG A 73 1.31 2.87 -5.40
C ARG A 73 1.02 2.29 -4.02
N LEU A 74 1.99 1.60 -3.42
CA LEU A 74 1.83 0.97 -2.11
C LEU A 74 1.56 2.00 -1.01
N GLN A 75 2.21 3.16 -1.08
CA GLN A 75 1.94 4.26 -0.16
C GLN A 75 0.52 4.82 -0.34
N ALA A 76 0.06 4.97 -1.59
CA ALA A 76 -1.31 5.39 -1.87
C ALA A 76 -2.35 4.38 -1.34
N GLU A 77 -2.11 3.09 -1.49
CA GLU A 77 -2.95 2.02 -0.93
C GLU A 77 -3.01 2.08 0.60
N ILE A 78 -1.87 2.28 1.28
CA ILE A 78 -1.83 2.45 2.74
C ILE A 78 -2.65 3.66 3.18
N ASN A 79 -2.48 4.80 2.49
CA ASN A 79 -3.20 6.03 2.83
C ASN A 79 -4.72 5.84 2.66
N ALA A 80 -5.16 5.15 1.61
CA ALA A 80 -6.57 4.85 1.39
C ALA A 80 -7.15 3.99 2.52
N LEU A 81 -6.44 2.92 2.93
CA LEU A 81 -6.87 2.05 4.03
C LEU A 81 -6.91 2.80 5.38
N GLN A 82 -5.98 3.73 5.62
CA GLN A 82 -5.98 4.54 6.84
C GLN A 82 -7.22 5.46 6.90
N VAL A 83 -7.62 6.05 5.78
CA VAL A 83 -8.84 6.85 5.70
C VAL A 83 -10.07 6.00 6.03
N GLU A 84 -10.18 4.80 5.45
CA GLU A 84 -11.30 3.89 5.73
C GLU A 84 -11.35 3.46 7.20
N ARG A 85 -10.20 3.15 7.79
CA ARG A 85 -10.06 2.82 9.22
C ARG A 85 -10.54 3.96 10.11
N ASP A 86 -10.17 5.20 9.78
CA ASP A 86 -10.59 6.37 10.55
C ASP A 86 -12.09 6.66 10.42
N GLU A 87 -12.68 6.41 9.25
CA GLU A 87 -14.14 6.46 9.08
C GLU A 87 -14.87 5.43 9.94
N ALA A 88 -14.38 4.19 9.99
CA ALA A 88 -14.95 3.13 10.82
C ALA A 88 -14.93 3.51 12.32
N VAL A 89 -13.80 4.08 12.77
CA VAL A 89 -13.66 4.56 14.16
C VAL A 89 -14.60 5.72 14.44
N ARG A 90 -14.74 6.68 13.51
CA ARG A 90 -15.66 7.82 13.64
C ARG A 90 -17.12 7.36 13.75
N ARG A 91 -17.57 6.43 12.90
CA ARG A 91 -18.93 5.85 12.95
C ARG A 91 -19.20 5.17 14.30
N ALA A 92 -18.25 4.39 14.81
CA ALA A 92 -18.40 3.77 16.13
C ALA A 92 -18.44 4.80 17.27
N ALA A 93 -17.69 5.90 17.17
CA ALA A 93 -17.72 6.98 18.15
C ALA A 93 -19.06 7.72 18.15
N THR A 94 -19.65 7.99 16.98
CA THR A 94 -20.99 8.62 16.88
C THR A 94 -22.08 7.74 17.46
N ASP A 95 -22.05 6.43 17.18
CA ASP A 95 -23.02 5.48 17.76
C ASP A 95 -22.93 5.41 19.28
N LYS A 96 -21.70 5.47 19.81
CA LYS A 96 -21.45 5.50 21.26
C LYS A 96 -21.98 6.79 21.89
N ALA A 97 -21.80 7.94 21.22
CA ALA A 97 -22.33 9.22 21.67
C ALA A 97 -23.87 9.22 21.68
N ALA A 98 -24.50 8.75 20.60
CA ALA A 98 -25.95 8.64 20.49
C ALA A 98 -26.55 7.73 21.58
N LYS A 99 -25.94 6.55 21.81
CA LYS A 99 -26.37 5.63 22.88
C LYS A 99 -26.18 6.21 24.29
N LYS A 100 -25.15 7.03 24.52
CA LYS A 100 -24.99 7.76 25.78
C LYS A 100 -26.07 8.81 25.97
N ALA A 101 -26.36 9.60 24.93
CA ALA A 101 -27.41 10.62 24.97
C ALA A 101 -28.80 10.01 25.26
N ALA A 102 -29.13 8.89 24.63
CA ALA A 102 -30.39 8.16 24.88
C ALA A 102 -30.49 7.57 26.30
N LYS A 103 -29.36 7.23 26.93
CA LYS A 103 -29.33 6.78 28.34
C LYS A 103 -29.45 7.94 29.32
N SER A 104 -28.91 9.11 28.99
CA SER A 104 -29.03 10.30 29.85
C SER A 104 -30.42 10.93 29.81
N SER A 105 -31.25 10.66 28.79
CA SER A 105 -32.62 11.17 28.70
C SER A 105 -33.67 10.36 29.48
N GLY A 106 -33.26 9.30 30.19
CA GLY A 106 -34.14 8.46 31.02
C GLY A 106 -33.76 8.43 32.50
N TRP A 107 -32.88 9.33 32.94
CA TRP A 107 -32.37 9.40 34.32
C TRP A 107 -32.38 10.82 34.89
N TRP A 108 -33.42 11.58 34.53
CA TRP A 108 -34.02 12.59 35.40
C TRP A 108 -35.38 12.07 35.87
#